data_AF-A0A452HDA2-F1
#
_entry.id   AF-A0A452HDA2-F1
#
_cell.length_a   1.000
_cell.length_b   1.000
_cell.length_c   1.000
_cell.angle_alpha   90.00
_cell.angle_beta   90.00
_cell.angle_gamma   90.00
#
_symmetry.space_group_name_H-M   'P 1'
#
loop_
_entity.id
_entity.type
_entity.pdbx_description
1 polymer ?
#
loop_
_entity_poly.entity_id
_entity_poly.type
_entity_poly.pdbx_seq_one_letter_code
_entity_poly.pdbx_strand_id
1 'polypeptide(L)'
;MLNHLIQQLRTTIQLPACLRVIGYLRRMDVFTEAELRIKFLQARDAWLHSIQASIPDDDPYFHITKTIEACRVHLFDIITQYRAIFSDEEPLLPPGEHVVNESAIFHGWVLQKVSQFLQVLDSDLQRGVGSRLDSLLGQCMYFGLSFSRVGADFRGQLAPVFQQVAFGTFKKAIQEAVDKFQDEMNSYTLISAPAVLGSTIPVAVPSTQPGTLQPPMVLLDFPPLACFLNNILVAFNDLRLCCPVALAQDVTTSLEVALGKVTQTILAFHRAEEAAFSSREQELFAQFCTVFVEDLLPYLNRCLHVLFPPAQIAQTLGVPPTQLHKYGSLGCVDVNVIKEPLAFILPKREAMFTPDEKELAQESLAPAPEIPGPEQGVEPSVQLPPVAGEESSVNTMAVLQPDVPVATT
;
A
#
# COMPACT_ATOMS: atom_id res chain seq x y z
N MET A 1 2.84 -37.53 40.45
CA MET A 1 3.40 -37.77 39.10
C MET A 1 2.72 -36.88 38.04
N LEU A 2 1.43 -37.09 37.73
CA LEU A 2 0.65 -36.36 36.71
C LEU A 2 0.96 -34.84 36.60
N ASN A 3 0.78 -34.08 37.68
CA ASN A 3 1.02 -32.63 37.67
C ASN A 3 2.46 -32.23 37.32
N HIS A 4 3.47 -33.06 37.61
CA HIS A 4 4.86 -32.78 37.24
C HIS A 4 5.07 -32.91 35.73
N LEU A 5 4.48 -33.93 35.09
CA LEU A 5 4.50 -34.10 33.63
C LEU A 5 3.81 -32.92 32.92
N ILE A 6 2.67 -32.45 33.44
CA ILE A 6 1.97 -31.28 32.89
C ILE A 6 2.78 -29.98 33.08
N GLN A 7 3.47 -29.80 34.21
CA GLN A 7 4.36 -28.64 34.41
C GLN A 7 5.62 -28.71 33.53
N GLN A 8 6.13 -29.90 33.18
CA GLN A 8 7.22 -30.04 32.19
C GLN A 8 6.81 -29.59 30.78
N LEU A 9 5.53 -29.67 30.41
CA LEU A 9 5.03 -29.12 29.14
C LEU A 9 4.91 -27.58 29.16
N ARG A 10 4.96 -26.94 30.34
CA ARG A 10 4.87 -25.48 30.55
C ARG A 10 6.22 -24.76 30.57
N THR A 11 7.30 -25.43 30.17
CA THR A 11 8.64 -24.84 30.07
C THR A 11 9.17 -24.91 28.64
N THR A 12 10.41 -24.43 28.42
CA THR A 12 11.13 -24.63 27.17
C THR A 12 11.52 -26.11 27.04
N ILE A 13 10.78 -26.86 26.23
CA ILE A 13 10.90 -28.31 26.10
C ILE A 13 11.08 -28.71 24.62
N GLN A 14 12.04 -29.60 24.37
CA GLN A 14 12.38 -30.11 23.03
C GLN A 14 11.47 -31.27 22.61
N LEU A 15 11.26 -31.48 21.31
CA LEU A 15 10.35 -32.52 20.77
C LEU A 15 10.59 -33.93 21.35
N PRO A 16 11.84 -34.46 21.45
CA PRO A 16 12.08 -35.79 22.06
C PRO A 16 11.75 -35.86 23.56
N ALA A 17 11.69 -34.73 24.26
CA ALA A 17 11.20 -34.67 25.64
C ALA A 17 9.66 -34.60 25.66
N CYS A 18 9.02 -33.83 24.79
CA CYS A 18 7.57 -33.78 24.64
C CYS A 18 6.98 -35.18 24.35
N LEU A 19 7.57 -35.90 23.37
CA LEU A 19 7.18 -37.27 23.01
C LEU A 19 7.28 -38.23 24.20
N ARG A 20 8.33 -38.13 25.02
CA ARG A 20 8.45 -38.95 26.25
C ARG A 20 7.39 -38.57 27.29
N VAL A 21 7.15 -37.28 27.52
CA VAL A 21 6.15 -36.79 28.49
C VAL A 21 4.74 -37.21 28.10
N ILE A 22 4.33 -37.00 26.85
CA ILE A 22 3.03 -37.44 26.33
C ILE A 22 2.95 -38.97 26.29
N GLY A 23 4.04 -39.66 25.93
CA GLY A 23 4.14 -41.12 26.00
C GLY A 23 4.08 -41.69 27.42
N TYR A 24 4.32 -40.91 28.48
CA TYR A 24 3.97 -41.29 29.85
C TYR A 24 2.50 -41.01 30.15
N LEU A 25 1.97 -39.85 29.73
CA LEU A 25 0.58 -39.48 29.96
C LEU A 25 -0.42 -40.44 29.29
N ARG A 26 -0.21 -40.85 28.03
CA ARG A 26 -1.00 -41.91 27.38
C ARG A 26 -0.99 -43.23 28.18
N ARG A 27 0.19 -43.64 28.67
CA ARG A 27 0.34 -44.88 29.49
C ARG A 27 -0.20 -44.77 30.91
N MET A 28 -0.65 -43.59 31.36
CA MET A 28 -1.34 -43.44 32.63
C MET A 28 -2.86 -43.61 32.49
N ASP A 29 -3.41 -43.56 31.27
CA ASP A 29 -4.84 -43.76 30.96
C ASP A 29 -5.80 -42.84 31.74
N VAL A 30 -5.35 -41.60 32.01
CA VAL A 30 -6.11 -40.57 32.77
C VAL A 30 -6.85 -39.59 31.85
N PHE A 31 -6.54 -39.58 30.55
CA PHE A 31 -7.12 -38.67 29.57
C PHE A 31 -7.44 -39.42 28.28
N THR A 32 -8.58 -39.12 27.68
CA THR A 32 -8.83 -39.43 26.27
C THR A 32 -7.84 -38.69 25.37
N GLU A 33 -7.66 -39.14 24.13
CA GLU A 33 -6.72 -38.50 23.19
C GLU A 33 -7.10 -37.04 22.89
N ALA A 34 -8.40 -36.74 22.76
CA ALA A 34 -8.92 -35.38 22.62
C ALA A 34 -8.63 -34.50 23.85
N GLU A 35 -8.80 -35.02 25.07
CA GLU A 35 -8.39 -34.31 26.29
C GLU A 35 -6.88 -34.12 26.34
N LEU A 36 -6.09 -35.10 25.91
CA LEU A 36 -4.63 -35.02 25.91
C LEU A 36 -4.10 -33.98 24.90
N ARG A 37 -4.72 -33.88 23.71
CA ARG A 37 -4.53 -32.79 22.76
C ARG A 37 -4.81 -31.43 23.42
N ILE A 38 -5.95 -31.29 24.10
CA ILE A 38 -6.33 -30.07 24.83
C ILE A 38 -5.33 -29.76 25.96
N LYS A 39 -4.90 -30.75 26.77
CA LYS A 39 -3.95 -30.55 27.87
C LYS A 39 -2.56 -30.19 27.39
N PHE A 40 -2.11 -30.76 26.26
CA PHE A 40 -0.87 -30.34 25.61
C PHE A 40 -0.96 -28.89 25.16
N LEU A 41 -2.00 -28.51 24.40
CA LEU A 41 -2.17 -27.14 23.92
C LEU A 41 -2.29 -26.14 25.08
N GLN A 42 -3.10 -26.43 26.12
CA GLN A 42 -3.20 -25.61 27.34
C GLN A 42 -1.85 -25.44 28.07
N ALA A 43 -0.98 -26.44 28.05
CA ALA A 43 0.34 -26.37 28.68
C ALA A 43 1.35 -25.57 27.86
N ARG A 44 1.40 -25.80 26.53
CA ARG A 44 2.27 -25.04 25.63
C ARG A 44 1.83 -23.58 25.50
N ASP A 45 0.52 -23.31 25.53
CA ASP A 45 -0.04 -21.97 25.45
C ASP A 45 0.22 -21.17 26.73
N ALA A 46 0.13 -21.78 27.91
CA ALA A 46 0.53 -21.13 29.16
C ALA A 46 2.02 -20.76 29.19
N TRP A 47 2.88 -21.58 28.57
CA TRP A 47 4.29 -21.24 28.36
C TRP A 47 4.45 -20.07 27.39
N LEU A 48 3.78 -20.09 26.23
CA LEU A 48 3.83 -19.02 25.24
C LEU A 48 3.42 -17.66 25.84
N HIS A 49 2.31 -17.61 26.59
CA HIS A 49 1.87 -16.39 27.27
C HIS A 49 2.91 -15.88 28.28
N SER A 50 3.66 -16.78 28.95
CA SER A 50 4.75 -16.36 29.86
C SER A 50 5.96 -15.76 29.13
N ILE A 51 6.20 -16.14 27.87
CA ILE A 51 7.20 -15.49 27.01
C ILE A 51 6.68 -14.14 26.52
N GLN A 52 5.44 -14.08 26.03
CA GLN A 52 4.81 -12.85 25.55
C GLN A 52 4.72 -11.78 26.65
N ALA A 53 4.30 -12.16 27.86
CA ALA A 53 4.23 -11.27 29.03
C ALA A 53 5.62 -10.85 29.58
N SER A 54 6.72 -11.30 28.97
CA SER A 54 8.08 -10.83 29.28
C SER A 54 8.62 -9.80 28.26
N ILE A 55 7.84 -9.49 27.22
CA ILE A 55 8.19 -8.48 26.21
C ILE A 55 7.85 -7.08 26.78
N PRO A 56 8.80 -6.11 26.79
CA PRO A 56 8.52 -4.74 27.16
C PRO A 56 7.51 -4.06 26.23
N ASP A 57 6.53 -3.38 26.82
CA ASP A 57 5.40 -2.73 26.14
C ASP A 57 5.56 -1.19 26.07
N ASP A 58 6.73 -0.65 26.44
CA ASP A 58 6.95 0.80 26.54
C ASP A 58 7.00 1.51 25.15
N ASP A 59 7.56 0.84 24.13
CA ASP A 59 7.64 1.32 22.75
C ASP A 59 6.85 0.39 21.81
N PRO A 60 5.77 0.87 21.15
CA PRO A 60 4.93 0.02 20.30
C PRO A 60 5.68 -0.63 19.14
N TYR A 61 6.65 0.06 18.52
CA TYR A 61 7.43 -0.50 17.42
C TYR A 61 8.28 -1.71 17.90
N PHE A 62 8.94 -1.58 19.05
CA PHE A 62 9.72 -2.64 19.69
C PHE A 62 8.84 -3.79 20.16
N HIS A 63 7.71 -3.50 20.81
CA HIS A 63 6.76 -4.51 21.29
C HIS A 63 6.20 -5.35 20.13
N ILE A 64 5.76 -4.72 19.02
CA ILE A 64 5.37 -5.44 17.79
C ILE A 64 6.53 -6.28 17.25
N THR A 65 7.72 -5.69 17.09
CA THR A 65 8.90 -6.39 16.51
C THR A 65 9.24 -7.65 17.31
N LYS A 66 9.24 -7.56 18.64
CA LYS A 66 9.51 -8.69 19.54
C LYS A 66 8.35 -9.69 19.60
N THR A 67 7.11 -9.22 19.52
CA THR A 67 5.92 -10.07 19.44
C THR A 67 5.91 -10.89 18.15
N ILE A 68 6.27 -10.31 16.99
CA ILE A 68 6.43 -11.04 15.72
C ILE A 68 7.51 -12.12 15.86
N GLU A 69 8.67 -11.77 16.42
CA GLU A 69 9.79 -12.72 16.60
C GLU A 69 9.40 -13.90 17.49
N ALA A 70 8.88 -13.62 18.70
CA ALA A 70 8.48 -14.63 19.67
C ALA A 70 7.32 -15.50 19.17
N CYS A 71 6.27 -14.90 18.58
CA CYS A 71 5.14 -15.64 18.02
C CYS A 71 5.59 -16.54 16.87
N ARG A 72 6.34 -16.00 15.89
CA ARG A 72 6.77 -16.77 14.70
C ARG A 72 7.59 -17.99 15.07
N VAL A 73 8.51 -17.88 16.04
CA VAL A 73 9.34 -19.01 16.48
C VAL A 73 8.51 -19.99 17.31
N HIS A 74 7.93 -19.53 18.42
CA HIS A 74 7.36 -20.42 19.42
C HIS A 74 6.01 -21.03 19.01
N LEU A 75 5.19 -20.35 18.20
CA LEU A 75 4.01 -20.98 17.61
C LEU A 75 4.42 -22.06 16.60
N PHE A 76 5.48 -21.84 15.82
CA PHE A 76 5.97 -22.87 14.89
C PHE A 76 6.52 -24.08 15.64
N ASP A 77 7.29 -23.88 16.72
CA ASP A 77 7.73 -24.96 17.63
C ASP A 77 6.53 -25.76 18.16
N ILE A 78 5.49 -25.09 18.68
CA ILE A 78 4.31 -25.75 19.26
C ILE A 78 3.51 -26.51 18.19
N ILE A 79 3.38 -25.96 16.98
CA ILE A 79 2.71 -26.61 15.85
C ILE A 79 3.49 -27.84 15.38
N THR A 80 4.81 -27.74 15.22
CA THR A 80 5.67 -28.88 14.88
C THR A 80 5.63 -29.95 15.97
N GLN A 81 5.63 -29.56 17.25
CA GLN A 81 5.48 -30.48 18.37
C GLN A 81 4.10 -31.18 18.33
N TYR A 82 3.00 -30.44 18.13
CA TYR A 82 1.66 -31.02 18.05
C TYR A 82 1.58 -32.08 16.93
N ARG A 83 1.91 -31.70 15.69
CA ARG A 83 1.80 -32.59 14.51
C ARG A 83 2.73 -33.81 14.57
N ALA A 84 3.80 -33.77 15.36
CA ALA A 84 4.69 -34.91 15.59
C ALA A 84 4.26 -35.82 16.76
N ILE A 85 3.33 -35.37 17.61
CA ILE A 85 2.84 -36.09 18.79
C ILE A 85 1.45 -36.68 18.54
N PHE A 86 0.60 -35.94 17.82
CA PHE A 86 -0.78 -36.24 17.50
C PHE A 86 -0.89 -36.37 15.98
N SER A 87 -1.08 -37.59 15.49
CA SER A 87 -1.39 -37.83 14.09
C SER A 87 -2.86 -37.52 13.86
N ASP A 88 -3.15 -36.67 12.87
CA ASP A 88 -4.51 -36.40 12.38
C ASP A 88 -4.87 -37.36 11.22
N GLU A 89 -4.37 -38.60 11.28
CA GLU A 89 -4.73 -39.71 10.38
C GLU A 89 -6.17 -40.13 10.68
N GLU A 90 -7.12 -39.64 9.89
CA GLU A 90 -8.56 -39.91 10.05
C GLU A 90 -8.84 -41.42 9.83
N PRO A 91 -9.24 -42.18 10.86
CA PRO A 91 -9.41 -43.63 10.70
C PRO A 91 -10.60 -43.91 9.78
N LEU A 92 -10.45 -44.87 8.86
CA LEU A 92 -11.48 -45.28 7.89
C LEU A 92 -12.64 -46.02 8.61
N LEU A 93 -13.49 -45.25 9.28
CA LEU A 93 -14.58 -45.74 10.13
C LEU A 93 -15.88 -45.95 9.36
N PRO A 94 -16.71 -46.92 9.78
CA PRO A 94 -18.04 -47.13 9.21
C PRO A 94 -18.98 -45.96 9.56
N PRO A 95 -19.96 -45.64 8.69
CA PRO A 95 -20.89 -44.53 8.91
C PRO A 95 -21.83 -44.83 10.09
N GLY A 96 -21.69 -44.08 11.19
CA GLY A 96 -22.62 -44.16 12.33
C GLY A 96 -22.15 -43.51 13.63
N GLU A 97 -20.85 -43.41 13.87
CA GLU A 97 -20.32 -42.86 15.13
C GLU A 97 -20.05 -41.34 15.06
N HIS A 98 -20.49 -40.60 16.08
CA HIS A 98 -20.18 -39.18 16.25
C HIS A 98 -18.75 -39.02 16.81
N VAL A 99 -17.75 -39.25 15.96
CA VAL A 99 -16.35 -38.99 16.27
C VAL A 99 -16.16 -37.48 16.49
N VAL A 100 -15.54 -37.10 17.60
CA VAL A 100 -15.10 -35.71 17.83
C VAL A 100 -14.02 -35.41 16.80
N ASN A 101 -14.18 -34.36 15.99
CA ASN A 101 -13.12 -33.97 15.05
C ASN A 101 -11.92 -33.40 15.83
N GLU A 102 -10.96 -34.26 16.14
CA GLU A 102 -9.80 -33.94 16.97
C GLU A 102 -8.85 -32.95 16.28
N SER A 103 -8.81 -32.94 14.94
CA SER A 103 -8.04 -31.96 14.17
C SER A 103 -8.59 -30.53 14.33
N ALA A 104 -9.91 -30.38 14.52
CA ALA A 104 -10.55 -29.07 14.72
C ALA A 104 -10.11 -28.40 16.02
N ILE A 105 -9.70 -29.17 17.03
CA ILE A 105 -9.10 -28.66 18.28
C ILE A 105 -7.80 -27.89 17.96
N PHE A 106 -6.95 -28.45 17.11
CA PHE A 106 -5.71 -27.82 16.67
C PHE A 106 -5.96 -26.61 15.77
N HIS A 107 -6.80 -26.75 14.75
CA HIS A 107 -7.10 -25.66 13.83
C HIS A 107 -7.77 -24.47 14.53
N GLY A 108 -8.68 -24.72 15.47
CA GLY A 108 -9.28 -23.69 16.33
C GLY A 108 -8.25 -22.98 17.21
N TRP A 109 -7.31 -23.73 17.82
CA TRP A 109 -6.22 -23.13 18.59
C TRP A 109 -5.31 -22.24 17.73
N VAL A 110 -4.87 -22.72 16.56
CA VAL A 110 -4.02 -21.91 15.66
C VAL A 110 -4.73 -20.63 15.21
N LEU A 111 -6.02 -20.71 14.86
CA LEU A 111 -6.83 -19.55 14.50
C LEU A 111 -6.95 -18.55 15.67
N GLN A 112 -7.13 -19.05 16.90
CA GLN A 112 -7.13 -18.21 18.10
C GLN A 112 -5.78 -17.51 18.29
N LYS A 113 -4.64 -18.19 18.12
CA LYS A 113 -3.30 -17.59 18.24
C LYS A 113 -3.07 -16.49 17.19
N VAL A 114 -3.49 -16.72 15.95
CA VAL A 114 -3.45 -15.72 14.87
C VAL A 114 -4.34 -14.51 15.21
N SER A 115 -5.56 -14.73 15.69
CA SER A 115 -6.48 -13.64 16.08
C SER A 115 -5.92 -12.80 17.23
N GLN A 116 -5.31 -13.43 18.24
CA GLN A 116 -4.65 -12.73 19.35
C GLN A 116 -3.44 -11.91 18.88
N PHE A 117 -2.62 -12.45 17.96
CA PHE A 117 -1.52 -11.69 17.36
C PHE A 117 -2.02 -10.45 16.60
N LEU A 118 -3.08 -10.59 15.80
CA LEU A 118 -3.67 -9.47 15.05
C LEU A 118 -4.27 -8.39 15.96
N GLN A 119 -4.84 -8.77 17.11
CA GLN A 119 -5.36 -7.83 18.11
C GLN A 119 -4.26 -7.00 18.79
N VAL A 120 -3.13 -7.63 19.16
CA VAL A 120 -1.96 -6.92 19.70
C VAL A 120 -1.37 -5.99 18.64
N LEU A 121 -1.20 -6.51 17.41
CA LEU A 121 -0.66 -5.75 16.28
C LEU A 121 -1.48 -4.49 15.98
N ASP A 122 -2.81 -4.58 15.90
CA ASP A 122 -3.66 -3.41 15.68
C ASP A 122 -3.54 -2.41 16.84
N SER A 123 -3.71 -2.88 18.09
CA SER A 123 -3.58 -2.04 19.30
C SER A 123 -2.30 -1.20 19.32
N ASP A 124 -1.15 -1.81 18.98
CA ASP A 124 0.14 -1.14 18.99
C ASP A 124 0.36 -0.24 17.77
N LEU A 125 -0.19 -0.59 16.61
CA LEU A 125 -0.19 0.29 15.45
C LEU A 125 -1.06 1.53 15.68
N GLN A 126 -2.21 1.42 16.36
CA GLN A 126 -3.02 2.58 16.75
C GLN A 126 -2.33 3.48 17.81
N ARG A 127 -1.45 2.91 18.66
CA ARG A 127 -0.60 3.69 19.59
C ARG A 127 0.48 4.52 18.87
N GLY A 128 0.86 4.12 17.65
CA GLY A 128 1.78 4.83 16.77
C GLY A 128 3.20 4.26 16.79
N VAL A 129 3.74 4.01 15.59
CA VAL A 129 5.02 3.29 15.36
C VAL A 129 6.08 4.11 14.61
N GLY A 130 5.83 5.41 14.43
CA GLY A 130 6.65 6.29 13.59
C GLY A 130 6.59 5.94 12.10
N SER A 131 7.56 6.41 11.32
CA SER A 131 7.60 6.30 9.85
C SER A 131 7.97 4.92 9.31
N ARG A 132 8.29 3.93 10.15
CA ARG A 132 8.79 2.59 9.75
C ARG A 132 7.66 1.54 9.63
N LEU A 133 6.49 1.96 9.15
CA LEU A 133 5.31 1.11 9.02
C LEU A 133 5.52 -0.04 8.01
N ASP A 134 6.31 0.23 6.98
CA ASP A 134 6.77 -0.71 5.94
C ASP A 134 7.59 -1.89 6.50
N SER A 135 8.51 -1.61 7.42
CA SER A 135 9.32 -2.61 8.11
C SER A 135 8.46 -3.59 8.89
N LEU A 136 7.46 -3.08 9.61
CA LEU A 136 6.51 -3.92 10.36
C LEU A 136 5.60 -4.71 9.41
N LEU A 137 5.11 -4.10 8.33
CA LEU A 137 4.33 -4.78 7.29
C LEU A 137 5.12 -5.93 6.66
N GLY A 138 6.39 -5.70 6.28
CA GLY A 138 7.27 -6.72 5.73
C GLY A 138 7.52 -7.89 6.68
N GLN A 139 7.74 -7.60 7.96
CA GLN A 139 7.91 -8.62 9.00
C GLN A 139 6.63 -9.44 9.23
N CYS A 140 5.46 -8.78 9.31
CA CYS A 140 4.16 -9.45 9.42
C CYS A 140 3.84 -10.30 8.19
N MET A 141 4.12 -9.80 6.98
CA MET A 141 3.96 -10.54 5.73
C MET A 141 4.87 -11.78 5.67
N TYR A 142 6.12 -11.68 6.12
CA TYR A 142 7.02 -12.83 6.23
C TYR A 142 6.52 -13.86 7.25
N PHE A 143 5.99 -13.42 8.40
CA PHE A 143 5.39 -14.31 9.41
C PHE A 143 4.14 -15.02 8.87
N GLY A 144 3.21 -14.32 8.23
CA GLY A 144 2.06 -14.96 7.57
C GLY A 144 2.46 -15.93 6.47
N LEU A 145 3.47 -15.59 5.67
CA LEU A 145 4.04 -16.47 4.65
C LEU A 145 4.69 -17.73 5.27
N SER A 146 5.40 -17.62 6.40
CA SER A 146 5.98 -18.81 7.04
C SER A 146 4.90 -19.73 7.62
N PHE A 147 3.74 -19.17 7.97
CA PHE A 147 2.58 -19.92 8.47
C PHE A 147 1.69 -20.54 7.38
N SER A 148 1.83 -20.12 6.12
CA SER A 148 1.22 -20.83 4.98
C SER A 148 1.60 -22.33 4.95
N ARG A 149 2.84 -22.65 5.33
CA ARG A 149 3.39 -24.04 5.39
C ARG A 149 2.67 -24.97 6.35
N VAL A 150 1.93 -24.44 7.32
CA VAL A 150 1.19 -25.21 8.33
C VAL A 150 -0.33 -25.11 8.16
N GLY A 151 -0.79 -24.45 7.09
CA GLY A 151 -2.20 -24.23 6.76
C GLY A 151 -2.83 -22.97 7.36
N ALA A 152 -2.03 -21.98 7.76
CA ALA A 152 -2.48 -20.82 8.53
C ALA A 152 -1.99 -19.47 7.96
N ASP A 153 -2.10 -19.27 6.64
CA ASP A 153 -1.74 -17.99 6.02
C ASP A 153 -2.78 -16.90 6.38
N PHE A 154 -2.33 -15.89 7.11
CA PHE A 154 -3.16 -14.77 7.56
C PHE A 154 -2.85 -13.44 6.83
N ARG A 155 -2.05 -13.45 5.77
CA ARG A 155 -1.61 -12.22 5.09
C ARG A 155 -2.76 -11.34 4.57
N GLY A 156 -3.87 -11.96 4.15
CA GLY A 156 -5.09 -11.24 3.77
C GLY A 156 -5.74 -10.43 4.89
N GLN A 157 -5.50 -10.77 6.16
CA GLN A 157 -6.00 -10.04 7.33
C GLN A 157 -5.06 -8.88 7.75
N LEU A 158 -3.82 -8.85 7.26
CA LEU A 158 -2.88 -7.76 7.55
C LEU A 158 -3.22 -6.48 6.79
N ALA A 159 -3.64 -6.60 5.53
CA ALA A 159 -3.81 -5.46 4.65
C ALA A 159 -4.79 -4.39 5.19
N PRO A 160 -5.98 -4.74 5.73
CA PRO A 160 -6.89 -3.73 6.31
C PRO A 160 -6.30 -2.99 7.52
N VAL A 161 -5.58 -3.70 8.41
CA VAL A 161 -4.98 -3.13 9.62
C VAL A 161 -3.92 -2.09 9.25
N PHE A 162 -2.97 -2.45 8.38
CA PHE A 162 -1.95 -1.52 7.91
C PHE A 162 -2.53 -0.38 7.05
N GLN A 163 -3.58 -0.63 6.27
CA GLN A 163 -4.28 0.39 5.49
C GLN A 163 -4.93 1.46 6.39
N GLN A 164 -5.63 1.05 7.45
CA GLN A 164 -6.27 1.95 8.41
C GLN A 164 -5.24 2.87 9.08
N VAL A 165 -4.10 2.30 9.49
CA VAL A 165 -3.02 3.02 10.19
C VAL A 165 -2.33 4.00 9.24
N ALA A 166 -1.96 3.57 8.03
CA ALA A 166 -1.35 4.44 7.01
C ALA A 166 -2.25 5.63 6.66
N PHE A 167 -3.55 5.40 6.46
CA PHE A 167 -4.50 6.47 6.17
C PHE A 167 -4.75 7.38 7.38
N GLY A 168 -4.82 6.84 8.60
CA GLY A 168 -4.94 7.63 9.83
C GLY A 168 -3.75 8.57 10.02
N THR A 169 -2.52 8.08 9.80
CA THR A 169 -1.29 8.88 9.84
C THR A 169 -1.29 9.95 8.76
N PHE A 170 -1.60 9.61 7.51
CA PHE A 170 -1.70 10.56 6.40
C PHE A 170 -2.72 11.66 6.69
N LYS A 171 -3.95 11.30 7.07
CA LYS A 171 -5.04 12.23 7.38
C LYS A 171 -4.68 13.19 8.52
N LYS A 172 -3.94 12.72 9.54
CA LYS A 172 -3.42 13.56 10.63
C LYS A 172 -2.39 14.58 10.11
N ALA A 173 -1.41 14.14 9.31
CA ALA A 173 -0.39 15.02 8.72
C ALA A 173 -1.00 16.06 7.75
N ILE A 174 -2.02 15.68 6.98
CA ILE A 174 -2.79 16.59 6.11
C ILE A 174 -3.55 17.64 6.94
N GLN A 175 -4.16 17.25 8.06
CA GLN A 175 -4.84 18.21 8.94
C GLN A 175 -3.83 19.19 9.58
N GLU A 176 -2.70 18.69 10.08
CA GLU A 176 -1.61 19.53 10.60
C GLU A 176 -1.02 20.48 9.54
N ALA A 177 -1.01 20.10 8.26
CA ALA A 177 -0.60 20.98 7.16
C ALA A 177 -1.58 22.14 6.96
N VAL A 178 -2.89 21.89 7.03
CA VAL A 178 -3.93 22.93 6.94
C VAL A 178 -3.89 23.86 8.15
N ASP A 179 -3.71 23.33 9.35
CA ASP A 179 -3.69 24.13 10.58
C ASP A 179 -2.47 25.07 10.59
N LYS A 180 -1.28 24.58 10.20
CA LYS A 180 -0.09 25.43 9.98
C LYS A 180 -0.30 26.49 8.92
N PHE A 181 -0.96 26.17 7.80
CA PHE A 181 -1.26 27.16 6.76
C PHE A 181 -2.18 28.27 7.28
N GLN A 182 -3.17 27.93 8.12
CA GLN A 182 -4.03 28.93 8.76
C GLN A 182 -3.24 29.83 9.70
N ASP A 183 -2.34 29.29 10.52
CA ASP A 183 -1.48 30.06 11.42
C ASP A 183 -0.47 30.96 10.68
N GLU A 184 0.10 30.47 9.57
CA GLU A 184 0.96 31.27 8.70
C GLU A 184 0.17 32.40 8.01
N MET A 185 -1.02 32.11 7.47
CA MET A 185 -1.90 33.14 6.88
C MET A 185 -2.38 34.17 7.90
N ASN A 186 -2.55 33.81 9.19
CA ASN A 186 -2.87 34.75 10.27
C ASN A 186 -1.75 35.78 10.57
N SER A 187 -0.52 35.51 10.11
CA SER A 187 0.65 36.38 10.28
C SER A 187 1.27 36.85 8.95
N TYR A 188 0.67 36.44 7.83
CA TYR A 188 1.15 36.76 6.49
C TYR A 188 0.85 38.21 6.12
N THR A 189 1.81 38.84 5.45
CA THR A 189 1.69 40.20 4.91
C THR A 189 2.13 40.19 3.45
N LEU A 190 1.38 40.87 2.58
CA LEU A 190 1.61 40.91 1.12
C LEU A 190 2.75 41.85 0.73
N ILE A 191 3.82 41.85 1.51
CA ILE A 191 5.04 42.59 1.20
C ILE A 191 5.67 41.94 -0.04
N SER A 192 5.92 42.74 -1.09
CA SER A 192 6.78 42.29 -2.19
C SER A 192 8.10 41.82 -1.60
N ALA A 193 8.48 40.55 -1.80
CA ALA A 193 9.73 40.03 -1.29
C ALA A 193 10.88 40.97 -1.70
N PRO A 194 11.72 41.44 -0.75
CA PRO A 194 12.86 42.26 -1.10
C PRO A 194 13.74 41.48 -2.08
N ALA A 195 14.40 42.17 -3.02
CA ALA A 195 15.14 41.57 -4.13
C ALA A 195 16.47 40.89 -3.70
N VAL A 196 16.40 39.99 -2.71
CA VAL A 196 17.50 39.22 -2.09
C VAL A 196 17.89 38.02 -2.99
N LEU A 197 17.84 38.22 -4.31
CA LEU A 197 18.61 37.45 -5.28
C LEU A 197 19.16 38.33 -6.43
N GLY A 198 19.41 39.62 -6.15
CA GLY A 198 20.29 40.48 -6.97
C GLY A 198 21.77 40.05 -6.99
N SER A 199 22.05 38.76 -6.79
CA SER A 199 23.36 38.15 -6.91
C SER A 199 23.56 37.70 -8.37
N THR A 200 24.65 38.13 -8.99
CA THR A 200 24.99 37.80 -10.40
C THR A 200 25.50 36.38 -10.60
N ILE A 201 25.18 35.47 -9.67
CA ILE A 201 25.41 34.03 -9.80
C ILE A 201 24.13 33.42 -10.40
N PRO A 202 24.12 32.98 -11.67
CA PRO A 202 23.00 32.20 -12.18
C PRO A 202 22.93 30.91 -11.38
N VAL A 203 21.88 30.76 -10.56
CA VAL A 203 21.48 29.45 -10.04
C VAL A 203 21.22 28.59 -11.27
N ALA A 204 22.07 27.60 -11.49
CA ALA A 204 22.01 26.77 -12.68
C ALA A 204 20.67 26.04 -12.68
N VAL A 205 19.74 26.49 -13.51
CA VAL A 205 18.42 25.88 -13.68
C VAL A 205 18.66 24.43 -14.10
N PRO A 206 18.34 23.43 -13.26
CA PRO A 206 18.45 22.05 -13.68
C PRO A 206 17.46 21.89 -14.84
N SER A 207 17.97 21.52 -16.01
CA SER A 207 17.13 21.36 -17.21
C SER A 207 15.96 20.44 -16.86
N THR A 208 14.73 20.91 -17.06
CA THR A 208 13.50 20.21 -16.68
C THR A 208 13.36 18.90 -17.47
N GLN A 209 13.94 17.83 -16.96
CA GLN A 209 13.87 16.53 -17.62
C GLN A 209 12.43 15.99 -17.51
N PRO A 210 11.82 15.55 -18.63
CA PRO A 210 10.49 14.95 -18.60
C PRO A 210 10.47 13.73 -17.67
N GLY A 211 9.88 13.91 -16.46
CA GLY A 211 9.80 12.87 -15.42
C GLY A 211 10.25 13.31 -14.03
N THR A 212 10.98 14.43 -13.85
CA THR A 212 11.38 14.88 -12.50
C THR A 212 10.25 15.66 -11.80
N LEU A 213 9.74 15.15 -10.67
CA LEU A 213 8.79 15.87 -9.80
C LEU A 213 9.46 16.97 -8.97
N GLN A 214 9.92 18.03 -9.63
CA GLN A 214 10.42 19.23 -8.97
C GLN A 214 9.26 20.17 -8.59
N PRO A 215 9.20 20.69 -7.34
CA PRO A 215 8.21 21.70 -6.95
C PRO A 215 8.29 22.98 -7.80
N PRO A 216 7.16 23.66 -8.07
CA PRO A 216 7.16 24.95 -8.76
C PRO A 216 7.94 26.02 -7.97
N MET A 217 9.02 26.55 -8.54
CA MET A 217 9.90 27.52 -7.86
C MET A 217 9.21 28.84 -7.53
N VAL A 218 8.16 29.22 -8.26
CA VAL A 218 7.33 30.41 -8.03
C VAL A 218 6.61 30.39 -6.66
N LEU A 219 6.47 29.23 -6.03
CA LEU A 219 5.93 29.12 -4.67
C LEU A 219 6.83 29.77 -3.61
N LEU A 220 8.13 29.96 -3.89
CA LEU A 220 9.06 30.59 -2.96
C LEU A 220 8.75 32.08 -2.72
N ASP A 221 8.08 32.74 -3.67
CA ASP A 221 7.59 34.12 -3.53
C ASP A 221 6.37 34.21 -2.59
N PHE A 222 5.73 33.07 -2.29
CA PHE A 222 4.51 32.96 -1.48
C PHE A 222 4.68 31.93 -0.35
N PRO A 223 5.41 32.27 0.73
CA PRO A 223 5.84 31.31 1.76
C PRO A 223 4.74 30.39 2.34
N PRO A 224 3.49 30.84 2.61
CA PRO A 224 2.43 29.95 3.08
C PRO A 224 2.13 28.79 2.11
N LEU A 225 2.13 29.05 0.80
CA LEU A 225 1.89 28.01 -0.22
C LEU A 225 3.06 27.04 -0.32
N ALA A 226 4.31 27.53 -0.20
CA ALA A 226 5.50 26.69 -0.16
C ALA A 226 5.55 25.81 1.10
N CYS A 227 5.24 26.36 2.28
CA CYS A 227 5.22 25.59 3.52
C CYS A 227 4.09 24.55 3.51
N PHE A 228 2.89 24.93 3.09
CA PHE A 228 1.78 24.00 2.91
C PHE A 228 2.19 22.84 1.99
N LEU A 229 2.68 23.13 0.77
CA LEU A 229 3.12 22.09 -0.15
C LEU A 229 4.19 21.17 0.47
N ASN A 230 5.18 21.71 1.17
CA ASN A 230 6.22 20.91 1.82
C ASN A 230 5.63 19.96 2.89
N ASN A 231 4.64 20.39 3.68
CA ASN A 231 3.97 19.51 4.63
C ASN A 231 3.16 18.39 3.91
N ILE A 232 2.48 18.71 2.80
CA ILE A 232 1.79 17.69 1.98
C ILE A 232 2.78 16.69 1.36
N LEU A 233 3.94 17.16 0.89
CA LEU A 233 5.00 16.30 0.34
C LEU A 233 5.61 15.37 1.40
N VAL A 234 5.76 15.80 2.66
CA VAL A 234 6.15 14.90 3.76
C VAL A 234 5.10 13.81 3.96
N ALA A 235 3.82 14.17 4.06
CA ALA A 235 2.72 13.21 4.20
C ALA A 235 2.66 12.19 3.05
N PHE A 236 2.91 12.62 1.81
CA PHE A 236 3.03 11.74 0.64
C PHE A 236 4.25 10.82 0.69
N ASN A 237 5.41 11.30 1.15
CA ASN A 237 6.63 10.50 1.25
C ASN A 237 6.52 9.41 2.33
N ASP A 238 5.90 9.70 3.47
CA ASP A 238 5.62 8.71 4.51
C ASP A 238 4.58 7.68 4.02
N LEU A 239 3.46 8.15 3.43
CA LEU A 239 2.41 7.28 2.89
C LEU A 239 2.95 6.32 1.82
N ARG A 240 3.84 6.78 0.94
CA ARG A 240 4.43 5.99 -0.16
C ARG A 240 5.00 4.65 0.29
N LEU A 241 5.56 4.57 1.50
CA LEU A 241 6.16 3.35 2.04
C LEU A 241 5.11 2.25 2.34
N CYS A 242 3.85 2.64 2.59
CA CYS A 242 2.73 1.75 2.84
C CYS A 242 1.47 2.28 2.14
N CYS A 243 1.48 2.30 0.80
CA CYS A 243 0.43 2.88 -0.04
C CYS A 243 -0.39 1.80 -0.82
N PRO A 244 -1.37 1.11 -0.21
CA PRO A 244 -2.33 0.29 -0.95
C PRO A 244 -3.12 1.10 -1.98
N VAL A 245 -3.29 0.57 -3.19
CA VAL A 245 -4.13 1.20 -4.25
C VAL A 245 -5.59 1.43 -3.79
N ALA A 246 -6.07 0.65 -2.81
CA ALA A 246 -7.36 0.82 -2.18
C ALA A 246 -7.55 2.19 -1.48
N LEU A 247 -6.46 2.87 -1.09
CA LEU A 247 -6.50 4.21 -0.49
C LEU A 247 -6.64 5.35 -1.51
N ALA A 248 -6.62 5.08 -2.81
CA ALA A 248 -6.60 6.14 -3.83
C ALA A 248 -7.75 7.14 -3.69
N GLN A 249 -8.97 6.66 -3.36
CA GLN A 249 -10.12 7.54 -3.12
C GLN A 249 -10.01 8.27 -1.77
N ASP A 250 -9.76 7.55 -0.68
CA ASP A 250 -9.69 8.11 0.68
C ASP A 250 -8.63 9.20 0.80
N VAL A 251 -7.47 8.98 0.19
CA VAL A 251 -6.34 9.93 0.14
C VAL A 251 -6.66 11.14 -0.74
N THR A 252 -7.27 10.92 -1.92
CA THR A 252 -7.67 12.04 -2.80
C THR A 252 -8.72 12.91 -2.11
N THR A 253 -9.80 12.32 -1.58
CA THR A 253 -10.86 13.07 -0.90
C THR A 253 -10.40 13.72 0.40
N SER A 254 -9.45 13.12 1.13
CA SER A 254 -8.82 13.80 2.27
C SER A 254 -7.98 15.02 1.84
N LEU A 255 -7.41 15.01 0.64
CA LEU A 255 -6.69 16.15 0.07
C LEU A 255 -7.64 17.21 -0.50
N GLU A 256 -8.72 16.81 -1.18
CA GLU A 256 -9.79 17.70 -1.65
C GLU A 256 -10.39 18.51 -0.48
N VAL A 257 -10.68 17.86 0.65
CA VAL A 257 -11.16 18.52 1.87
C VAL A 257 -10.11 19.48 2.45
N ALA A 258 -8.83 19.13 2.45
CA ALA A 258 -7.76 20.02 2.90
C ALA A 258 -7.59 21.26 2.02
N LEU A 259 -7.61 21.09 0.70
CA LEU A 259 -7.52 22.18 -0.27
C LEU A 259 -8.78 23.08 -0.24
N GLY A 260 -9.95 22.50 0.02
CA GLY A 260 -11.18 23.24 0.31
C GLY A 260 -11.05 24.13 1.55
N LYS A 261 -10.46 23.62 2.65
CA LYS A 261 -10.15 24.43 3.83
C LYS A 261 -9.15 25.56 3.53
N VAL A 262 -8.04 25.25 2.87
CA VAL A 262 -7.04 26.25 2.41
C VAL A 262 -7.72 27.35 1.57
N THR A 263 -8.63 26.99 0.68
CA THR A 263 -9.39 27.95 -0.14
C THR A 263 -10.30 28.83 0.73
N GLN A 264 -10.93 28.28 1.76
CA GLN A 264 -11.72 29.05 2.73
C GLN A 264 -10.85 30.01 3.55
N THR A 265 -9.65 29.59 3.97
CA THR A 265 -8.64 30.46 4.62
C THR A 265 -8.23 31.62 3.72
N ILE A 266 -7.92 31.36 2.44
CA ILE A 266 -7.54 32.39 1.46
C ILE A 266 -8.70 33.40 1.26
N LEU A 267 -9.93 32.92 1.15
CA LEU A 267 -11.13 33.79 1.04
C LEU A 267 -11.43 34.57 2.33
N ALA A 268 -11.12 34.02 3.51
CA ALA A 268 -11.24 34.73 4.77
C ALA A 268 -10.22 35.87 4.88
N PHE A 269 -8.96 35.62 4.49
CA PHE A 269 -7.90 36.63 4.42
C PHE A 269 -8.27 37.77 3.46
N HIS A 270 -8.74 37.46 2.25
CA HIS A 270 -9.22 38.50 1.32
C HIS A 270 -10.31 39.37 1.96
N ARG A 271 -11.33 38.77 2.56
CA ARG A 271 -12.46 39.51 3.17
C ARG A 271 -12.07 40.36 4.38
N ALA A 272 -10.94 40.07 5.04
CA ALA A 272 -10.42 40.89 6.11
C ALA A 272 -9.66 42.13 5.57
N GLU A 273 -8.82 41.93 4.55
CA GLU A 273 -7.84 42.92 4.10
C GLU A 273 -8.20 43.65 2.78
N GLU A 274 -9.26 43.23 2.06
CA GLU A 274 -9.71 43.80 0.77
C GLU A 274 -9.96 45.31 0.81
N ALA A 275 -10.39 45.85 1.95
CA ALA A 275 -10.59 47.29 2.16
C ALA A 275 -9.31 48.06 2.55
N ALA A 276 -8.21 47.36 2.84
CA ALA A 276 -6.92 47.90 3.24
C ALA A 276 -5.84 47.77 2.16
N PHE A 277 -5.96 46.79 1.26
CA PHE A 277 -5.01 46.56 0.16
C PHE A 277 -4.75 47.81 -0.69
N SER A 278 -3.48 48.14 -0.90
CA SER A 278 -3.07 48.93 -2.05
C SER A 278 -3.28 48.15 -3.35
N SER A 279 -3.33 48.85 -4.49
CA SER A 279 -3.42 48.22 -5.81
C SER A 279 -2.30 47.19 -6.07
N ARG A 280 -1.12 47.39 -5.46
CA ARG A 280 0.00 46.45 -5.59
C ARG A 280 -0.18 45.18 -4.75
N GLU A 281 -0.77 45.29 -3.55
CA GLU A 281 -1.12 44.12 -2.74
C GLU A 281 -2.25 43.33 -3.37
N GLN A 282 -3.21 44.02 -4.00
CA GLN A 282 -4.27 43.37 -4.80
C GLN A 282 -3.72 42.59 -6.00
N GLU A 283 -2.74 43.13 -6.73
CA GLU A 283 -2.00 42.40 -7.78
C GLU A 283 -1.28 41.15 -7.21
N LEU A 284 -0.57 41.30 -6.09
CA LEU A 284 0.16 40.19 -5.45
C LEU A 284 -0.77 39.10 -4.92
N PHE A 285 -1.95 39.47 -4.41
CA PHE A 285 -2.95 38.50 -3.96
C PHE A 285 -3.60 37.76 -5.14
N ALA A 286 -3.85 38.44 -6.26
CA ALA A 286 -4.28 37.77 -7.49
C ALA A 286 -3.21 36.80 -8.02
N GLN A 287 -1.92 37.14 -7.90
CA GLN A 287 -0.80 36.25 -8.23
C GLN A 287 -0.72 35.06 -7.27
N PHE A 288 -0.83 35.27 -5.94
CA PHE A 288 -0.92 34.21 -4.93
C PHE A 288 -2.04 33.21 -5.27
N CYS A 289 -3.25 33.70 -5.57
CA CYS A 289 -4.38 32.85 -5.96
C CYS A 289 -4.13 32.11 -7.28
N THR A 290 -3.46 32.74 -8.24
CA THR A 290 -3.10 32.12 -9.52
C THR A 290 -2.09 30.99 -9.31
N VAL A 291 -1.03 31.20 -8.52
CA VAL A 291 -0.02 30.18 -8.19
C VAL A 291 -0.62 29.01 -7.40
N PHE A 292 -1.54 29.29 -6.46
CA PHE A 292 -2.29 28.22 -5.79
C PHE A 292 -3.06 27.34 -6.80
N VAL A 293 -3.79 27.95 -7.74
CA VAL A 293 -4.69 27.23 -8.66
C VAL A 293 -3.97 26.59 -9.85
N GLU A 294 -2.93 27.24 -10.41
CA GLU A 294 -2.33 26.86 -11.70
C GLU A 294 -0.94 26.19 -11.55
N ASP A 295 -0.23 26.39 -10.43
CA ASP A 295 1.02 25.69 -10.13
C ASP A 295 0.85 24.59 -9.06
N LEU A 296 0.27 24.93 -7.90
CA LEU A 296 0.21 24.03 -6.75
C LEU A 296 -0.78 22.88 -6.96
N LEU A 297 -2.04 23.15 -7.35
CA LEU A 297 -3.03 22.08 -7.61
C LEU A 297 -2.56 21.10 -8.70
N PRO A 298 -2.05 21.53 -9.88
CA PRO A 298 -1.56 20.60 -10.90
C PRO A 298 -0.23 19.92 -10.54
N TYR A 299 0.55 20.45 -9.60
CA TYR A 299 1.68 19.72 -9.02
C TYR A 299 1.21 18.62 -8.05
N LEU A 300 0.25 18.90 -7.16
CA LEU A 300 -0.33 17.88 -6.27
C LEU A 300 -0.99 16.74 -7.03
N ASN A 301 -1.69 17.01 -8.14
CA ASN A 301 -2.22 15.95 -9.01
C ASN A 301 -1.13 15.13 -9.70
N ARG A 302 0.03 15.71 -10.03
CA ARG A 302 1.20 14.93 -10.49
C ARG A 302 1.77 14.05 -9.36
N CYS A 303 1.75 14.50 -8.11
CA CYS A 303 2.12 13.67 -6.95
C CYS A 303 1.14 12.50 -6.76
N LEU A 304 -0.18 12.75 -6.78
CA LEU A 304 -1.19 11.71 -6.66
C LEU A 304 -1.10 10.66 -7.77
N HIS A 305 -0.90 11.07 -9.04
CA HIS A 305 -0.69 10.13 -10.14
C HIS A 305 0.60 9.29 -10.04
N VAL A 306 1.56 9.67 -9.18
CA VAL A 306 2.77 8.87 -8.90
C VAL A 306 2.57 7.95 -7.70
N LEU A 307 1.75 8.33 -6.71
CA LEU A 307 1.33 7.45 -5.61
C LEU A 307 0.30 6.39 -6.07
N PHE A 308 -0.60 6.78 -6.98
CA PHE A 308 -1.67 5.96 -7.51
C PHE A 308 -1.70 6.07 -9.05
N PRO A 309 -0.83 5.34 -9.77
CA PRO A 309 -0.80 5.37 -11.23
C PRO A 309 -2.17 5.02 -11.83
N PRO A 310 -2.78 5.88 -12.68
CA PRO A 310 -4.11 5.63 -13.25
C PRO A 310 -4.23 4.29 -13.99
N ALA A 311 -3.15 3.81 -14.61
CA ALA A 311 -3.09 2.48 -15.22
C ALA A 311 -3.22 1.34 -14.19
N GLN A 312 -2.63 1.49 -13.00
CA GLN A 312 -2.73 0.50 -11.91
C GLN A 312 -4.12 0.52 -11.28
N ILE A 313 -4.75 1.69 -11.10
CA ILE A 313 -6.14 1.78 -10.64
C ILE A 313 -7.06 1.09 -11.65
N ALA A 314 -6.94 1.43 -12.94
CA ALA A 314 -7.74 0.85 -14.01
C ALA A 314 -7.57 -0.67 -14.13
N GLN A 315 -6.34 -1.18 -14.03
CA GLN A 315 -6.03 -2.61 -13.96
C GLN A 315 -6.69 -3.28 -12.74
N THR A 316 -6.64 -2.64 -11.56
CA THR A 316 -7.24 -3.15 -10.32
C THR A 316 -8.77 -3.24 -10.42
N LEU A 317 -9.40 -2.28 -11.10
CA LEU A 317 -10.83 -2.24 -11.36
C LEU A 317 -11.28 -3.11 -12.55
N GLY A 318 -10.34 -3.65 -13.34
CA GLY A 318 -10.64 -4.43 -14.54
C GLY A 318 -11.18 -3.61 -15.72
N VAL A 319 -10.90 -2.30 -15.77
CA VAL A 319 -11.45 -1.37 -16.79
C VAL A 319 -10.35 -0.77 -17.67
N PRO A 320 -10.66 -0.32 -18.91
CA PRO A 320 -9.70 0.45 -19.71
C PRO A 320 -9.40 1.81 -19.04
N PRO A 321 -8.14 2.30 -19.03
CA PRO A 321 -7.79 3.59 -18.43
C PRO A 321 -8.59 4.78 -19.00
N THR A 322 -9.00 4.71 -20.26
CA THR A 322 -9.88 5.71 -20.91
C THR A 322 -11.27 5.83 -20.28
N GLN A 323 -11.70 4.85 -19.48
CA GLN A 323 -12.99 4.84 -18.79
C GLN A 323 -12.90 5.16 -17.29
N LEU A 324 -11.70 5.39 -16.75
CA LEU A 324 -11.49 5.60 -15.31
C LEU A 324 -12.31 6.79 -14.77
N HIS A 325 -12.45 7.86 -15.57
CA HIS A 325 -13.27 9.05 -15.25
C HIS A 325 -14.74 8.73 -14.92
N LYS A 326 -15.29 7.58 -15.35
CA LYS A 326 -16.66 7.16 -15.03
C LYS A 326 -16.82 6.67 -13.58
N TYR A 327 -15.72 6.41 -12.89
CA TYR A 327 -15.67 5.90 -11.53
C TYR A 327 -15.29 7.00 -10.51
N GLY A 328 -15.33 8.28 -10.93
CA GLY A 328 -15.03 9.44 -10.09
C GLY A 328 -13.58 9.92 -10.19
N SER A 329 -13.20 10.80 -9.25
CA SER A 329 -11.90 11.48 -9.15
C SER A 329 -10.77 10.60 -8.58
N LEU A 330 -10.73 9.31 -8.97
CA LEU A 330 -9.80 8.31 -8.42
C LEU A 330 -8.33 8.68 -8.66
N GLY A 331 -7.65 9.15 -7.62
CA GLY A 331 -6.23 9.53 -7.67
C GLY A 331 -5.97 10.91 -8.29
N CYS A 332 -6.98 11.79 -8.41
CA CYS A 332 -6.84 13.11 -9.01
C CYS A 332 -7.88 14.10 -8.46
N VAL A 333 -7.44 15.20 -7.84
CA VAL A 333 -8.30 16.28 -7.32
C VAL A 333 -9.00 17.03 -8.46
N ASP A 334 -10.30 17.29 -8.34
CA ASP A 334 -10.97 18.21 -9.27
C ASP A 334 -10.60 19.68 -8.98
N VAL A 335 -9.68 20.18 -9.81
CA VAL A 335 -9.18 21.57 -9.78
C VAL A 335 -10.31 22.59 -9.99
N ASN A 336 -11.39 22.24 -10.70
CA ASN A 336 -12.47 23.18 -11.01
C ASN A 336 -13.29 23.53 -9.76
N VAL A 337 -13.59 22.54 -8.92
CA VAL A 337 -14.33 22.72 -7.65
C VAL A 337 -13.57 23.63 -6.67
N ILE A 338 -12.23 23.59 -6.72
CA ILE A 338 -11.36 24.44 -5.89
C ILE A 338 -11.17 25.83 -6.53
N LYS A 339 -11.19 25.92 -7.86
CA LYS A 339 -11.05 27.17 -8.63
C LYS A 339 -12.31 28.03 -8.59
N GLU A 340 -13.51 27.44 -8.60
CA GLU A 340 -14.79 28.15 -8.67
C GLU A 340 -14.94 29.21 -7.54
N PRO A 341 -14.68 28.91 -6.25
CA PRO A 341 -14.71 29.91 -5.17
C PRO A 341 -13.74 31.08 -5.34
N LEU A 342 -12.65 30.92 -6.10
CA LEU A 342 -11.62 31.95 -6.34
C LEU A 342 -11.81 32.70 -7.68
N ALA A 343 -12.77 32.29 -8.51
CA ALA A 343 -12.91 32.77 -9.89
C ALA A 343 -13.22 34.27 -10.03
N PHE A 344 -13.58 34.97 -8.96
CA PHE A 344 -13.77 36.43 -8.92
C PHE A 344 -12.49 37.22 -8.61
N ILE A 345 -11.48 36.57 -8.01
CA ILE A 345 -10.17 37.14 -7.67
C ILE A 345 -9.17 36.89 -8.80
N LEU A 346 -9.24 35.70 -9.42
CA LEU A 346 -8.32 35.31 -10.48
C LEU A 346 -8.42 36.24 -11.69
N PRO A 347 -7.29 36.55 -12.36
CA PRO A 347 -7.30 37.32 -13.60
C PRO A 347 -8.27 36.72 -14.61
N LYS A 348 -9.14 37.56 -15.20
CA LYS A 348 -9.98 37.14 -16.32
C LYS A 348 -9.05 36.75 -17.46
N ARG A 349 -8.96 35.45 -17.75
CA ARG A 349 -8.15 34.90 -18.82
C ARG A 349 -8.61 35.50 -20.15
N GLU A 350 -7.85 36.47 -20.66
CA GLU A 350 -7.96 36.84 -22.08
C GLU A 350 -7.76 35.56 -22.88
N ALA A 351 -8.71 35.26 -23.76
CA ALA A 351 -8.62 34.09 -24.61
C ALA A 351 -7.45 34.32 -25.57
N MET A 352 -6.32 33.67 -25.29
CA MET A 352 -5.18 33.62 -26.22
C MET A 352 -5.72 33.17 -27.57
N PHE A 353 -5.58 34.04 -28.58
CA PHE A 353 -6.09 33.80 -29.92
C PHE A 353 -5.53 32.48 -30.46
N THR A 354 -6.36 31.45 -30.53
CA THR A 354 -6.17 30.35 -31.47
C THR A 354 -6.40 30.91 -32.87
N PRO A 355 -5.42 30.86 -33.80
CA PRO A 355 -5.69 31.11 -35.20
C PRO A 355 -6.77 30.12 -35.69
N ASP A 356 -7.73 30.58 -36.48
CA ASP A 356 -8.83 29.74 -36.98
C ASP A 356 -8.29 28.55 -37.78
N GLU A 357 -8.63 27.32 -37.39
CA GLU A 357 -8.39 26.09 -38.17
C GLU A 357 -9.34 26.01 -39.39
N LYS A 358 -9.33 27.04 -40.25
CA LYS A 358 -10.18 27.13 -41.45
C LYS A 358 -9.42 27.50 -42.73
N GLU A 359 -8.22 28.07 -42.64
CA GLU A 359 -7.37 28.35 -43.82
C GLU A 359 -6.34 27.24 -44.06
N LEU A 360 -6.81 25.98 -44.13
CA LEU A 360 -6.02 24.82 -44.54
C LEU A 360 -6.78 23.84 -45.48
N ALA A 361 -7.99 24.20 -45.88
CA ALA A 361 -8.89 23.34 -46.67
C ALA A 361 -9.02 23.73 -48.16
N GLN A 362 -8.40 24.85 -48.61
CA GLN A 362 -8.64 25.41 -49.95
C GLN A 362 -7.38 25.98 -50.65
N GLU A 363 -6.29 25.23 -50.76
CA GLU A 363 -5.35 25.41 -51.89
C GLU A 363 -4.41 24.20 -52.12
N SER A 364 -4.89 23.18 -52.85
CA SER A 364 -4.05 22.20 -53.59
C SER A 364 -4.92 21.28 -54.48
N LEU A 365 -5.23 21.73 -55.70
CA LEU A 365 -5.92 20.91 -56.71
C LEU A 365 -5.34 21.18 -58.10
N ALA A 366 -4.26 20.48 -58.44
CA ALA A 366 -3.69 20.42 -59.78
C ALA A 366 -3.12 19.00 -60.05
N PRO A 367 -3.21 18.46 -61.28
CA PRO A 367 -2.99 17.03 -61.54
C PRO A 367 -1.55 16.66 -61.92
N ALA A 368 -1.19 15.39 -61.68
CA ALA A 368 0.02 14.76 -62.22
C ALA A 368 -0.25 14.12 -63.61
N PRO A 369 0.73 14.06 -64.53
CA PRO A 369 0.56 13.52 -65.89
C PRO A 369 0.72 11.99 -66.02
N GLU A 370 0.04 11.44 -67.03
CA GLU A 370 0.08 10.06 -67.56
C GLU A 370 1.31 9.90 -68.53
N ILE A 371 1.76 8.77 -69.11
CA ILE A 371 1.25 7.42 -69.46
C ILE A 371 2.46 6.41 -69.49
N PRO A 372 2.45 5.30 -70.26
CA PRO A 372 1.87 3.95 -70.07
C PRO A 372 2.83 3.00 -69.28
N GLY A 373 2.47 1.78 -68.83
CA GLY A 373 1.74 0.67 -69.50
C GLY A 373 2.72 -0.28 -70.23
N PRO A 374 2.38 -1.53 -70.58
CA PRO A 374 1.12 -2.30 -70.43
C PRO A 374 1.25 -3.36 -69.27
N GLU A 375 0.56 -4.51 -69.13
CA GLU A 375 -0.41 -5.24 -69.97
C GLU A 375 -1.48 -6.05 -69.16
N GLN A 376 -1.51 -7.39 -69.24
CA GLN A 376 -2.59 -8.29 -68.77
C GLN A 376 -2.03 -9.64 -68.26
N GLY A 377 -2.72 -10.35 -67.34
CA GLY A 377 -2.14 -11.55 -66.71
C GLY A 377 -3.01 -12.47 -65.81
N VAL A 378 -4.27 -12.75 -66.19
CA VAL A 378 -5.03 -14.00 -65.94
C VAL A 378 -4.85 -14.79 -64.60
N GLU A 379 -5.91 -14.89 -63.79
CA GLU A 379 -6.05 -15.97 -62.76
C GLU A 379 -6.16 -17.37 -63.39
N PRO A 380 -5.71 -18.42 -62.68
CA PRO A 380 -6.73 -19.35 -62.17
C PRO A 380 -6.47 -19.92 -60.77
N SER A 381 -7.55 -20.39 -60.14
CA SER A 381 -7.56 -21.15 -58.88
C SER A 381 -6.91 -22.54 -58.99
N VAL A 382 -6.59 -23.20 -57.85
CA VAL A 382 -7.07 -24.56 -57.47
C VAL A 382 -6.45 -25.08 -56.14
N GLN A 383 -7.34 -25.31 -55.16
CA GLN A 383 -7.43 -26.37 -54.13
C GLN A 383 -6.18 -26.96 -53.37
N LEU A 384 -6.36 -27.03 -52.05
CA LEU A 384 -5.81 -28.00 -51.05
C LEU A 384 -5.97 -29.47 -51.52
N PRO A 385 -5.18 -30.49 -51.06
CA PRO A 385 -5.07 -30.89 -49.63
C PRO A 385 -3.73 -31.67 -49.32
N PRO A 386 -3.62 -32.68 -48.40
CA PRO A 386 -4.30 -33.01 -47.14
C PRO A 386 -3.33 -33.18 -45.92
N VAL A 387 -3.85 -33.64 -44.78
CA VAL A 387 -3.13 -34.03 -43.54
C VAL A 387 -3.00 -35.56 -43.41
N ALA A 388 -1.88 -36.04 -42.85
CA ALA A 388 -1.72 -37.31 -42.11
C ALA A 388 -0.43 -37.23 -41.25
N GLY A 389 -0.25 -37.92 -40.12
CA GLY A 389 -1.12 -38.86 -39.40
C GLY A 389 -0.32 -40.09 -38.88
N GLU A 390 -0.58 -40.52 -37.64
CA GLU A 390 -0.14 -41.82 -37.05
C GLU A 390 1.38 -42.06 -36.83
N GLU A 391 1.87 -42.94 -35.92
CA GLU A 391 1.43 -43.22 -34.53
C GLU A 391 2.53 -43.97 -33.69
N SER A 392 2.39 -43.95 -32.36
CA SER A 392 2.83 -44.98 -31.39
C SER A 392 4.29 -45.07 -30.81
N SER A 393 4.35 -45.65 -29.59
CA SER A 393 5.38 -46.57 -29.07
C SER A 393 6.68 -46.08 -28.35
N VAL A 394 6.55 -45.88 -27.03
CA VAL A 394 7.27 -46.62 -25.94
C VAL A 394 8.78 -46.97 -26.09
N ASN A 395 9.67 -46.44 -25.22
CA ASN A 395 10.30 -47.22 -24.11
C ASN A 395 11.25 -46.48 -23.11
N THR A 396 11.37 -47.08 -21.91
CA THR A 396 12.53 -47.18 -20.96
C THR A 396 13.32 -45.97 -20.38
N MET A 397 13.14 -45.79 -19.07
CA MET A 397 14.08 -45.48 -17.95
C MET A 397 15.56 -45.04 -18.17
N ALA A 398 15.96 -43.94 -17.51
CA ALA A 398 17.13 -43.79 -16.60
C ALA A 398 17.01 -42.41 -15.87
N VAL A 399 16.82 -42.29 -14.54
CA VAL A 399 17.77 -42.50 -13.43
C VAL A 399 19.10 -41.73 -13.61
N LEU A 400 19.25 -40.58 -12.93
CA LEU A 400 20.57 -39.96 -12.65
C LEU A 400 20.53 -38.88 -11.54
N GLN A 401 20.79 -39.28 -10.30
CA GLN A 401 21.29 -38.47 -9.17
C GLN A 401 21.72 -39.43 -8.04
N PRO A 402 22.60 -39.02 -7.10
CA PRO A 402 23.54 -37.90 -7.11
C PRO A 402 25.00 -38.41 -7.18
N ASP A 403 26.00 -37.54 -7.03
CA ASP A 403 27.27 -37.95 -6.39
C ASP A 403 27.97 -36.79 -5.66
N VAL A 404 28.54 -37.06 -4.49
CA VAL A 404 29.29 -36.12 -3.63
C VAL A 404 30.30 -36.88 -2.74
N PRO A 405 31.61 -36.62 -2.91
CA PRO A 405 32.59 -36.63 -1.83
C PRO A 405 33.13 -35.20 -1.59
N VAL A 406 33.08 -34.58 -0.41
CA VAL A 406 33.52 -34.96 0.96
C VAL A 406 35.03 -34.82 1.18
N ALA A 407 35.38 -33.78 1.96
CA ALA A 407 36.64 -33.58 2.71
C ALA A 407 37.94 -33.39 1.88
N THR A 408 39.06 -32.88 2.41
CA THR A 408 39.40 -32.49 3.80
C THR A 408 40.44 -31.36 3.81
N THR A 409 40.30 -30.37 4.71
CA THR A 409 41.33 -29.76 5.60
C THR A 409 40.69 -28.63 6.39
#